data_AF-A0A2E7PT62-F1
#
_entry.id   AF-A0A2E7PT62-F1
#
_cell.length_a   1.000
_cell.length_b   1.000
_cell.length_c   1.000
_cell.angle_alpha   90.00
_cell.angle_beta   90.00
_cell.angle_gamma   90.00
#
_symmetry.space_group_name_H-M   'P 1'
#
loop_
_entity.id
_entity.type
_entity.pdbx_description
1 polymer ?
#
loop_
_entity_poly.entity_id
_entity_poly.type
_entity_poly.pdbx_seq_one_letter_code
_entity_poly.pdbx_strand_id
1 'polypeptide(L)'
;MRYHGLDLLRAAMMFLGVVLHAGVMYMPFPDEMDIQTIAEHQRDPFRDVSGYNMTAQRIVWVIHFFRMPAFMFLAGFFAALLMEKRGTGHLIKNRAQRILVPLILFWFFLWPIDRFA
;
A
#
# COMPACT_ATOMS: atom_id res chain seq x y z
N MET A 1 -23.29 -16.27 3.48
CA MET A 1 -22.49 -16.12 4.72
C MET A 1 -21.49 -14.97 4.57
N ARG A 2 -21.50 -14.05 5.54
CA ARG A 2 -20.56 -12.92 5.67
C ARG A 2 -19.65 -13.23 6.87
N TYR A 3 -18.33 -13.19 6.65
CA TYR A 3 -17.36 -13.52 7.68
C TYR A 3 -16.93 -12.24 8.41
N HIS A 4 -17.71 -11.87 9.44
CA HIS A 4 -17.50 -10.63 10.19
C HIS A 4 -16.10 -10.52 10.81
N GLY A 5 -15.50 -11.64 11.23
CA GLY A 5 -14.13 -11.65 11.74
C GLY A 5 -13.07 -11.30 10.70
N LEU A 6 -13.27 -11.73 9.44
CA LEU A 6 -12.34 -11.41 8.34
C LEU A 6 -12.52 -9.98 7.85
N ASP A 7 -13.75 -9.46 7.90
CA ASP A 7 -14.03 -8.05 7.63
C ASP A 7 -13.41 -7.14 8.70
N LEU A 8 -13.49 -7.53 9.98
CA LEU A 8 -12.80 -6.83 11.08
C LEU A 8 -11.28 -6.88 10.92
N LEU A 9 -10.71 -8.05 10.60
CA LEU A 9 -9.27 -8.17 10.37
C LEU A 9 -8.82 -7.25 9.23
N ARG A 10 -9.58 -7.20 8.14
CA ARG A 10 -9.30 -6.29 7.03
C ARG A 10 -9.36 -4.83 7.46
N ALA A 11 -10.37 -4.44 8.25
CA ALA A 11 -10.49 -3.09 8.77
C ALA A 11 -9.31 -2.71 9.68
N ALA A 12 -8.90 -3.62 10.56
CA ALA A 12 -7.72 -3.43 11.43
C ALA A 12 -6.43 -3.25 10.59
N MET A 13 -6.25 -4.07 9.55
CA MET A 13 -5.11 -3.94 8.64
C MET A 13 -5.14 -2.64 7.82
N MET A 14 -6.32 -2.11 7.48
CA MET A 14 -6.45 -0.78 6.86
C MET A 14 -6.06 0.34 7.83
N PHE A 15 -6.49 0.24 9.09
CA PHE A 15 -6.15 1.23 10.13
C PHE A 15 -4.66 1.26 10.44
N LEU A 16 -4.00 0.11 10.49
CA LEU A 16 -2.54 0.02 10.59
C LEU A 16 -1.80 0.73 9.45
N GLY A 17 -2.43 0.83 8.27
CA GLY A 17 -1.89 1.62 7.16
C GLY A 17 -1.83 3.12 7.47
N VAL A 18 -2.80 3.66 8.21
CA VAL A 18 -2.80 5.07 8.63
C VAL A 18 -1.64 5.34 9.60
N VAL A 19 -1.45 4.43 10.57
CA VAL A 19 -0.32 4.50 11.51
C VAL A 19 1.02 4.43 10.76
N LEU A 20 1.12 3.54 9.77
CA LEU A 20 2.29 3.44 8.91
C LEU A 20 2.54 4.76 8.18
N HIS A 21 1.55 5.29 7.45
CA HIS A 21 1.73 6.52 6.67
C HIS A 21 2.09 7.73 7.53
N ALA A 22 1.57 7.80 8.76
CA ALA A 22 2.00 8.81 9.73
C ALA A 22 3.46 8.58 10.20
N GLY A 23 3.83 7.34 10.50
CA GLY A 23 5.16 6.99 11.02
C GLY A 23 6.30 7.11 9.99
N VAL A 24 6.01 6.90 8.72
CA VAL A 24 6.94 7.01 7.57
C VAL A 24 7.58 8.41 7.48
N MET A 25 6.94 9.45 8.01
CA MET A 25 7.49 10.81 8.05
C MET A 25 8.59 10.99 9.10
N TYR A 26 8.63 10.13 10.12
CA TYR A 26 9.54 10.22 11.26
C TYR A 26 10.62 9.13 11.27
N MET A 27 10.75 8.35 10.19
CA MET A 27 11.77 7.31 10.10
C MET A 27 13.08 7.86 9.52
N PRO A 28 14.23 7.56 10.16
CA PRO A 28 15.52 7.98 9.64
C PRO A 28 15.91 7.20 8.36
N PHE A 29 15.51 5.93 8.22
CA PHE A 29 15.82 5.09 7.05
C PHE A 29 14.55 4.59 6.37
N PRO A 30 13.98 5.38 5.43
CA PRO A 30 12.72 5.05 4.79
C PRO A 30 12.80 3.94 3.75
N ASP A 31 13.86 3.94 2.95
CA ASP A 31 14.19 2.89 1.98
C ASP A 31 15.50 2.21 2.42
N GLU A 32 15.59 0.90 2.18
CA GLU A 32 16.62 0.00 2.68
C GLU A 32 18.03 0.63 2.74
N MET A 33 18.51 0.88 3.96
CA MET A 33 19.93 1.05 4.35
C MET A 33 20.80 2.04 3.55
N ASP A 34 20.21 2.87 2.69
CA ASP A 34 20.99 3.73 1.83
C ASP A 34 21.23 5.08 2.52
N ILE A 35 22.27 5.13 3.35
CA ILE A 35 22.68 6.33 4.09
C ILE A 35 22.95 7.50 3.10
N GLN A 36 23.28 7.19 1.85
CA GLN A 36 23.56 8.17 0.79
C GLN A 36 22.30 8.91 0.32
N THR A 37 21.15 8.24 0.20
CA THR A 37 19.91 8.93 -0.22
C THR A 37 19.39 9.91 0.82
N ILE A 38 19.68 9.69 2.12
CA ILE A 38 19.28 10.61 3.21
C ILE A 38 20.09 11.91 3.18
N ALA A 39 21.39 11.83 2.88
CA ALA A 39 22.23 13.02 2.73
C ALA A 39 21.86 13.83 1.48
N GLU A 40 21.40 13.17 0.41
CA GLU A 40 20.94 13.82 -0.81
C GLU A 40 19.49 14.35 -0.69
N HIS A 41 18.65 13.72 0.14
CA HIS A 41 17.24 14.11 0.39
C HIS A 41 17.04 15.24 1.41
N GLN A 42 18.08 16.01 1.74
CA GLN A 42 17.94 17.25 2.50
C GLN A 42 17.06 18.33 1.78
N ARG A 43 16.45 17.98 0.65
CA ARG A 43 15.67 18.85 -0.25
C ARG A 43 14.15 18.72 -0.12
N ASP A 44 13.60 17.84 0.73
CA ASP A 44 12.15 17.82 0.96
C ASP A 44 11.78 18.76 2.13
N PRO A 45 11.25 19.98 1.89
CA PRO A 45 10.92 20.93 2.94
C PRO A 45 9.81 20.44 3.89
N PHE A 46 9.13 19.34 3.56
CA PHE A 46 8.07 18.75 4.39
C PHE A 46 8.57 17.63 5.31
N ARG A 47 9.86 17.27 5.27
CA ARG A 47 10.45 16.26 6.15
C ARG A 47 11.18 16.92 7.32
N ASP A 48 10.66 16.73 8.52
CA ASP A 48 11.33 17.17 9.75
C ASP A 48 12.41 16.16 10.16
N VAL A 49 13.64 16.40 9.70
CA VAL A 49 14.82 15.59 10.01
C VAL A 49 15.14 15.61 11.51
N SER A 50 14.75 16.66 12.24
CA SER A 50 14.99 16.77 13.68
C SER A 50 14.09 15.85 14.51
N GLY A 51 12.93 15.47 13.96
CA GLY A 51 11.94 14.59 14.59
C GLY A 51 12.18 13.09 14.37
N TYR A 52 13.29 12.69 13.75
CA TYR A 52 13.54 11.28 13.43
C TYR A 52 13.72 10.41 14.68
N ASN A 53 13.04 9.26 14.68
CA ASN A 53 13.07 8.34 15.81
C ASN A 53 13.20 6.89 15.35
N MET A 54 14.21 6.19 15.86
CA MET A 54 14.43 4.77 15.58
C MET A 54 13.26 3.88 16.03
N THR A 55 12.51 4.30 17.04
CA THR A 55 11.29 3.64 17.51
C THR A 55 10.19 3.69 16.45
N ALA A 56 10.01 4.85 15.80
CA ALA A 56 9.02 5.02 14.73
C ALA A 56 9.35 4.10 13.55
N GLN A 57 10.63 4.00 13.17
CA GLN A 57 11.09 3.06 12.14
C GLN A 57 10.77 1.61 12.50
N ARG A 58 11.10 1.16 13.72
CA ARG A 58 10.81 -0.23 14.15
C ARG A 58 9.31 -0.53 14.09
N ILE A 59 8.47 0.39 14.54
CA ILE A 59 7.01 0.25 14.49
C ILE A 59 6.53 0.13 13.03
N VAL A 60 6.97 1.03 12.15
CA VAL A 60 6.61 1.03 10.73
C VAL A 60 7.01 -0.29 10.06
N TRP A 61 8.23 -0.76 10.29
CA TRP A 61 8.74 -2.01 9.72
C TRP A 61 7.97 -3.24 10.20
N VAL A 62 7.71 -3.35 11.50
CA VAL A 62 6.91 -4.47 12.05
C VAL A 62 5.51 -4.48 11.47
N ILE A 63 4.86 -3.30 11.40
CA ILE A 63 3.53 -3.17 10.81
C ILE A 63 3.57 -3.57 9.33
N HIS A 64 4.53 -3.05 8.56
CA HIS A 64 4.65 -3.33 7.13
C HIS A 64 4.85 -4.82 6.84
N PHE A 65 5.81 -5.44 7.54
CA PHE A 65 6.17 -6.84 7.40
C PHE A 65 4.98 -7.76 7.67
N PHE A 66 4.16 -7.46 8.67
CA PHE A 66 2.99 -8.27 9.01
C PHE A 66 1.78 -7.96 8.11
N ARG A 67 1.51 -6.68 7.86
CA ARG A 67 0.31 -6.21 7.16
C ARG A 67 0.26 -6.69 5.71
N MET A 68 1.37 -6.62 4.98
CA MET A 68 1.39 -6.95 3.55
C MET A 68 1.06 -8.43 3.27
N PRO A 69 1.70 -9.42 3.92
CA PRO A 69 1.31 -10.82 3.80
C PRO A 69 -0.11 -11.10 4.29
N ALA A 70 -0.54 -10.48 5.40
CA ALA A 70 -1.89 -10.65 5.92
C ALA A 70 -2.96 -10.18 4.92
N PHE A 71 -2.73 -9.06 4.23
CA PHE A 71 -3.60 -8.58 3.15
C PHE A 71 -3.63 -9.54 1.96
N MET A 72 -2.49 -10.08 1.55
CA MET A 72 -2.43 -11.02 0.43
C MET A 72 -3.18 -12.31 0.73
N PHE A 73 -3.03 -12.83 1.96
CA PHE A 73 -3.77 -14.00 2.42
C PHE A 73 -5.29 -13.76 2.43
N LEU A 74 -5.74 -12.64 3.01
CA LEU A 74 -7.15 -12.25 3.01
C LEU A 74 -7.71 -12.04 1.59
N ALA A 75 -6.93 -11.39 0.72
CA ALA A 75 -7.33 -11.16 -0.67
C ALA A 75 -7.48 -12.48 -1.43
N GLY A 76 -6.58 -13.45 -1.20
CA GLY A 76 -6.67 -14.81 -1.74
C GLY A 76 -7.91 -15.54 -1.25
N PHE A 77 -8.17 -15.52 0.06
CA PHE A 77 -9.35 -16.13 0.66
C PHE A 77 -10.66 -15.58 0.06
N PHE A 78 -10.81 -14.26 0.00
CA PHE A 78 -12.00 -13.64 -0.59
C PHE A 78 -12.11 -13.87 -2.10
N ALA A 79 -10.99 -13.99 -2.81
CA ALA A 79 -10.99 -14.32 -4.23
C ALA A 79 -11.49 -15.75 -4.46
N ALA A 80 -11.02 -16.73 -3.69
CA ALA A 80 -11.48 -18.12 -3.76
C ALA A 80 -12.97 -18.23 -3.44
N LEU A 81 -13.42 -17.56 -2.37
CA LEU A 81 -14.84 -17.51 -2.00
C LEU A 81 -15.72 -16.86 -3.10
N LEU A 82 -15.21 -15.83 -3.78
CA LEU A 82 -15.91 -15.20 -4.89
C LEU A 82 -15.96 -16.11 -6.12
N MET A 83 -14.89 -16.86 -6.40
CA MET A 83 -14.84 -17.85 -7.47
C MET A 83 -15.87 -18.96 -7.26
N GLU A 84 -15.96 -19.49 -6.04
CA GLU A 84 -16.94 -20.53 -5.69
C GLU A 84 -18.39 -20.04 -5.91
N LYS A 85 -18.68 -18.79 -5.55
CA LYS A 85 -20.06 -18.26 -5.61
C LYS A 85 -20.49 -17.73 -6.97
N ARG A 86 -19.58 -17.17 -7.78
CA ARG A 86 -19.91 -16.43 -9.02
C ARG A 86 -19.16 -16.92 -10.26
N GLY A 87 -18.30 -17.92 -10.10
CA GLY A 87 -17.49 -18.48 -11.17
C GLY A 87 -16.29 -17.61 -11.56
N THR A 88 -15.36 -18.24 -12.26
CA THR A 88 -14.07 -17.63 -12.66
C THR A 88 -14.23 -16.46 -13.62
N GLY A 89 -15.21 -16.50 -14.53
CA GLY A 89 -15.45 -15.43 -15.51
C GLY A 89 -15.80 -14.08 -14.85
N HIS A 90 -16.60 -14.10 -13.78
CA HIS A 90 -16.93 -12.89 -13.04
C HIS A 90 -15.72 -12.32 -12.28
N LEU A 91 -14.85 -13.19 -11.74
CA LEU A 91 -13.62 -12.78 -11.08
C LEU A 91 -12.69 -12.05 -12.05
N ILE A 92 -12.44 -12.62 -13.23
CA ILE A 92 -11.54 -12.05 -14.23
C ILE A 92 -12.09 -10.72 -14.72
N LYS A 93 -13.39 -10.64 -15.06
CA LYS A 93 -14.02 -9.38 -15.49
C LYS A 93 -13.86 -8.28 -14.43
N ASN A 94 -14.14 -8.60 -13.17
CA ASN A 94 -14.02 -7.64 -12.07
C ASN A 94 -12.56 -7.18 -11.86
N ARG A 95 -11.58 -8.07 -11.98
CA ARG A 95 -10.15 -7.70 -11.89
C ARG A 95 -9.71 -6.86 -13.07
N ALA A 96 -10.08 -7.25 -14.29
CA ALA A 96 -9.77 -6.51 -15.51
C ALA A 96 -10.34 -5.09 -15.45
N GLN A 97 -11.60 -4.93 -15.04
CA GLN A 97 -12.22 -3.61 -14.91
C GLN A 97 -11.56 -2.73 -13.84
N ARG A 98 -11.03 -3.31 -12.75
CA ARG A 98 -10.38 -2.53 -11.68
C ARG A 98 -8.92 -2.21 -11.94
N ILE A 99 -8.25 -2.94 -12.86
CA ILE A 99 -6.82 -2.77 -13.17
C ILE A 99 -6.63 -2.11 -14.54
N LEU A 100 -7.21 -2.67 -15.61
CA LEU A 100 -7.00 -2.19 -16.98
C LEU A 100 -7.65 -0.85 -17.24
N VAL A 101 -8.84 -0.60 -16.69
CA VAL A 101 -9.53 0.68 -16.90
C VAL A 101 -8.72 1.86 -16.36
N PRO A 102 -8.30 1.89 -15.07
CA PRO A 102 -7.46 2.97 -14.60
C PRO A 102 -6.11 3.01 -15.32
N LEU A 103 -5.51 1.87 -15.64
CA LEU A 103 -4.24 1.84 -16.39
C LEU A 103 -4.37 2.53 -17.75
N ILE A 104 -5.35 2.19 -18.57
CA ILE A 104 -5.54 2.78 -19.90
C ILE A 104 -5.87 4.27 -19.80
N LEU A 105 -6.75 4.64 -18.86
CA LEU A 105 -7.12 6.04 -18.65
C LEU A 105 -5.89 6.85 -18.25
N PHE A 106 -5.22 6.49 -17.16
CA PHE A 106 -4.06 7.24 -16.69
C PHE A 106 -2.88 7.16 -17.65
N TRP A 107 -2.69 6.07 -18.39
CA TRP A 107 -1.67 6.01 -19.44
C TRP A 107 -1.92 7.06 -20.52
N PHE A 108 -3.15 7.17 -21.02
CA PHE A 108 -3.47 8.13 -22.07
C PHE A 108 -3.46 9.59 -21.59
N PHE A 109 -3.79 9.84 -20.32
CA PHE A 109 -3.77 11.19 -19.73
C PHE A 109 -2.38 11.63 -19.24
N LEU A 110 -1.62 10.74 -18.59
CA LEU A 110 -0.30 11.06 -18.04
C LEU A 110 0.77 11.14 -19.14
N TRP A 111 0.69 10.29 -20.18
CA TRP A 111 1.66 10.30 -21.28
C TRP A 111 1.80 11.67 -21.99
N PRO A 112 0.73 12.41 -22.33
CA PRO A 112 0.87 13.75 -22.87
C PRO A 112 1.28 14.77 -21.79
N ILE A 113 0.78 14.66 -20.55
CA ILE A 113 1.16 15.60 -19.48
C ILE A 113 2.66 15.55 -19.20
N ASP A 114 3.26 14.36 -19.08
CA ASP A 114 4.69 14.20 -18.83
C ASP A 114 5.56 14.72 -19.98
N ARG A 115 5.04 14.69 -21.21
CA ARG A 115 5.77 15.16 -22.41
C ARG A 115 5.62 16.65 -22.70
N PHE A 116 4.61 17.31 -22.13
CA PHE A 116 4.28 18.72 -22.41
C PHE A 116 4.28 19.62 -21.16
N ALA A 117 4.65 19.10 -19.99
CA ALA A 117 4.91 19.86 -18.75
C ALA A 117 6.42 20.05 -18.54
#